data_AF-A0A423WRJ0-F1
#
_entry.id   AF-A0A423WRJ0-F1
#
_cell.length_a   1.000
_cell.length_b   1.000
_cell.length_c   1.000
_cell.angle_alpha   90.00
_cell.angle_beta   90.00
_cell.angle_gamma   90.00
#
_symmetry.space_group_name_H-M   'P 1'
#
loop_
_entity.id
_entity.type
_entity.pdbx_description
1 polymer ?
#
loop_
_entity_poly.entity_id
_entity_poly.type
_entity_poly.pdbx_seq_one_letter_code
_entity_poly.pdbx_strand_id
1 'polypeptide(L)'
;MSSTTQTSSGTQTVTGHLLSLTGSAVEAEKQPQRTPLTRDEAVGFEIDSPETWTDFHKRVHKLKPQGDYDIDIKILACGVCGSDVHTLCGGWGGQHYPLVVGHEIIGQVTRTGPKVTLHSVGDRVGVGASSWACLQCRQCLRDNEQYCDHQLDTYGAEWPDETHYVTKGGYSSHIRVHEHYCFPVPEALPTNVAAPMMCAGLTVYSPLKRNGCGPGKKVGVVGVGGLGHLAVMFAKAMGAEVWAFMLDHSLDADAEALGAAGTVVMSDEGVREEHRRTFDLILNSASSSVNYAPYLPLLDVNGRWISVSMPAKNDKGTEVSTWTQIENGCLIGASHLGSRKEALEMLQLAADKGVRTWIEEIDISKEGLKTALERCRRSDVRYRFCLTGFDKEFGEDIKDREE
;
A
#
# COMPACT_ATOMS: atom_id res chain seq x y z
N MET A 1 67.35 -27.35 -37.21
CA MET A 1 68.49 -26.43 -36.94
C MET A 1 68.56 -26.25 -35.43
N SER A 2 69.73 -26.59 -34.86
CA SER A 2 70.25 -26.59 -33.47
C SER A 2 69.26 -26.47 -32.30
N SER A 3 69.12 -27.42 -31.38
CA SER A 3 70.10 -28.13 -30.51
C SER A 3 70.74 -27.26 -29.41
N THR A 4 70.26 -27.47 -28.18
CA THR A 4 70.98 -27.64 -26.90
C THR A 4 72.43 -27.15 -26.78
N THR A 5 72.70 -26.38 -25.71
CA THR A 5 73.82 -26.65 -24.79
C THR A 5 73.61 -26.03 -23.41
N GLN A 6 73.84 -26.85 -22.39
CA GLN A 6 74.03 -26.49 -20.99
C GLN A 6 75.36 -25.76 -20.79
N THR A 7 75.52 -25.03 -19.68
CA THR A 7 76.62 -25.26 -18.72
C THR A 7 76.40 -24.56 -17.38
N SER A 8 76.85 -25.25 -16.33
CA SER A 8 76.89 -24.91 -14.92
C SER A 8 78.00 -23.92 -14.54
N SER A 9 77.86 -23.23 -13.41
CA SER A 9 78.87 -23.19 -12.33
C SER A 9 78.33 -22.46 -11.11
N GLY A 10 78.67 -22.95 -9.91
CA GLY A 10 78.32 -22.36 -8.62
C GLY A 10 79.51 -21.69 -7.93
N THR A 11 79.34 -21.45 -6.62
CA THR A 11 80.20 -20.78 -5.59
C THR A 11 80.03 -19.25 -5.54
N GLN A 12 79.94 -18.55 -4.39
CA GLN A 12 80.04 -18.88 -2.96
C GLN A 12 79.40 -17.73 -2.11
N THR A 13 79.11 -18.06 -0.86
CA THR A 13 78.60 -17.29 0.30
C THR A 13 79.15 -15.88 0.59
N VAL A 14 78.28 -14.95 1.04
CA VAL A 14 78.57 -13.95 2.11
C VAL A 14 77.31 -13.62 2.94
N THR A 15 77.54 -13.46 4.23
CA THR A 15 76.69 -13.24 5.42
C THR A 15 75.95 -11.90 5.53
N GLY A 16 74.77 -11.93 6.18
CA GLY A 16 74.38 -11.01 7.27
C GLY A 16 73.64 -9.70 6.92
N HIS A 17 72.33 -9.64 7.21
CA HIS A 17 71.77 -8.85 8.34
C HIS A 17 70.23 -8.91 8.35
N LEU A 18 69.67 -9.30 9.51
CA LEU A 18 68.27 -9.11 9.86
C LEU A 18 67.96 -7.60 9.94
N LEU A 19 66.93 -7.14 9.24
CA LEU A 19 66.21 -5.91 9.55
C LEU A 19 64.74 -6.28 9.74
N SER A 20 64.29 -6.22 11.00
CA SER A 20 62.89 -6.38 11.37
C SER A 20 62.09 -5.19 10.84
N LEU A 21 61.16 -5.45 9.92
CA LEU A 21 60.11 -4.50 9.57
C LEU A 21 59.03 -4.58 10.67
N THR A 22 59.09 -3.64 11.62
CA THR A 22 58.00 -3.42 12.57
C THR A 22 56.80 -2.84 11.82
N GLY A 23 55.64 -3.44 12.09
CA GLY A 23 54.38 -3.14 11.42
C GLY A 23 53.97 -1.67 11.58
N SER A 24 53.61 -1.05 10.46
CA SER A 24 52.86 0.19 10.46
C SER A 24 51.46 -0.11 10.95
N ALA A 25 51.09 0.46 12.09
CA ALA A 25 49.70 0.47 12.56
C ALA A 25 48.85 1.15 11.48
N VAL A 26 47.91 0.42 10.92
CA VAL A 26 46.84 0.97 10.10
C VAL A 26 45.92 1.69 11.08
N GLU A 27 45.99 3.02 11.12
CA GLU A 27 44.97 3.83 11.78
C GLU A 27 43.64 3.52 11.11
N ALA A 28 42.73 2.90 11.86
CA ALA A 28 41.36 2.72 11.43
C ALA A 28 40.75 4.12 11.20
N GLU A 29 40.42 4.44 9.95
CA GLU A 29 39.60 5.59 9.63
C GLU A 29 38.33 5.53 10.49
N LYS A 30 38.22 6.45 11.46
CA LYS A 30 36.96 6.65 12.18
C LYS A 30 35.93 7.06 11.15
N GLN A 31 34.94 6.18 10.91
CA GLN A 31 33.76 6.54 10.15
C GLN A 31 33.21 7.87 10.70
N PRO A 32 32.90 8.85 9.84
CA PRO A 32 32.40 10.14 10.30
C PRO A 32 31.18 9.91 11.19
N GLN A 33 31.25 10.46 12.41
CA GLN A 33 30.19 10.35 13.41
C GLN A 33 28.95 11.04 12.84
N ARG A 34 27.94 10.26 12.47
CA ARG A 34 26.68 10.77 11.93
C ARG A 34 26.01 11.67 12.97
N THR A 35 25.55 12.85 12.56
CA THR A 35 24.72 13.69 13.42
C THR A 35 23.44 12.93 13.79
N PRO A 36 23.10 12.82 15.09
CA PRO A 36 21.86 12.21 15.53
C PRO A 36 20.63 12.83 14.85
N LEU A 37 19.63 12.01 14.53
CA LEU A 37 18.38 12.51 13.95
C LEU A 37 17.54 13.20 15.01
N THR A 38 16.95 14.33 14.66
CA THR A 38 15.98 15.02 15.52
C THR A 38 14.63 14.29 15.55
N ARG A 39 13.77 14.62 16.52
CA ARG A 39 12.37 14.12 16.57
C ARG A 39 11.52 14.52 15.37
N ASP A 40 11.97 15.49 14.58
CA ASP A 40 11.28 15.99 13.39
C ASP A 40 11.91 15.48 12.10
N GLU A 41 12.78 14.46 12.20
CA GLU A 41 13.41 13.81 11.06
C GLU A 41 13.08 12.31 11.03
N ALA A 42 13.07 11.79 9.80
CA ALA A 42 12.96 10.38 9.49
C ALA A 42 13.92 10.05 8.34
N VAL A 43 14.26 8.77 8.21
CA VAL A 43 14.95 8.23 7.04
C VAL A 43 13.95 7.45 6.21
N GLY A 44 13.98 7.59 4.88
CA GLY A 44 13.14 6.83 3.99
C GLY A 44 13.73 6.68 2.60
N PHE A 45 13.07 5.87 1.78
CA PHE A 45 13.44 5.63 0.39
C PHE A 45 12.70 6.61 -0.52
N GLU A 46 13.48 7.47 -1.17
CA GLU A 46 13.00 8.51 -2.06
C GLU A 46 13.32 8.17 -3.52
N ILE A 47 12.46 8.63 -4.43
CA ILE A 47 12.81 8.78 -5.86
C ILE A 47 12.88 10.26 -6.23
N ASP A 48 13.62 10.58 -7.29
CA ASP A 48 13.83 11.95 -7.75
C ASP A 48 12.97 12.34 -8.96
N SER A 49 12.48 11.36 -9.72
CA SER A 49 11.65 11.63 -10.90
C SER A 49 10.89 10.37 -11.33
N PRO A 50 9.82 10.50 -12.16
CA PRO A 50 9.09 9.34 -12.65
C PRO A 50 9.90 8.52 -13.68
N GLU A 51 10.92 9.10 -14.31
CA GLU A 51 11.84 8.39 -15.21
C GLU A 51 12.72 7.39 -14.45
N THR A 52 13.01 7.65 -13.17
CA THR A 52 13.81 6.81 -12.29
C THR A 52 12.99 6.19 -11.15
N TRP A 53 11.72 5.90 -11.41
CA TRP A 53 10.72 5.48 -10.40
C TRP A 53 11.02 4.21 -9.57
N THR A 54 12.09 3.48 -9.89
CA THR A 54 12.60 2.32 -9.14
C THR A 54 14.04 2.48 -8.63
N ASP A 55 14.67 3.63 -8.88
CA ASP A 55 16.01 3.97 -8.36
C ASP A 55 15.85 4.68 -7.02
N PHE A 56 15.79 3.90 -5.94
CA PHE A 56 15.55 4.41 -4.60
C PHE A 56 16.82 4.95 -3.93
N HIS A 57 16.72 6.14 -3.36
CA HIS A 57 17.74 6.77 -2.55
C HIS A 57 17.29 6.83 -1.09
N LYS A 58 18.05 6.19 -0.20
CA LYS A 58 17.82 6.27 1.25
C LYS A 58 18.32 7.62 1.75
N ARG A 59 17.41 8.48 2.24
CA ARG A 59 17.72 9.86 2.63
C ARG A 59 17.00 10.25 3.92
N VAL A 60 17.62 11.17 4.64
CA VAL A 60 16.98 11.89 5.75
C VAL A 60 16.02 12.91 5.17
N HIS A 61 14.81 12.98 5.68
CA HIS A 61 13.83 14.01 5.36
C HIS A 61 13.16 14.52 6.65
N LYS A 62 12.60 15.72 6.57
CA LYS A 62 11.78 16.29 7.65
C LYS A 62 10.41 15.62 7.67
N LEU A 63 9.90 15.40 8.88
CA LEU A 63 8.49 15.14 9.10
C LEU A 63 7.72 16.46 8.98
N LYS A 64 6.40 16.37 8.78
CA LYS A 64 5.55 17.57 8.80
C LYS A 64 5.69 18.30 10.15
N PRO A 65 5.42 19.62 10.20
CA PRO A 65 5.38 20.35 11.47
C PRO A 65 4.48 19.64 12.49
N GLN A 66 4.95 19.55 13.75
CA GLN A 66 4.18 18.93 14.83
C GLN A 66 2.98 19.82 15.17
N GLY A 67 1.78 19.31 14.95
CA GLY A 67 0.52 19.86 15.42
C GLY A 67 0.07 19.26 16.75
N ASP A 68 -0.95 19.89 17.32
CA ASP A 68 -1.48 19.55 18.65
C ASP A 68 -2.08 18.14 18.74
N TYR A 69 -2.61 17.64 17.62
CA TYR A 69 -3.32 16.36 17.50
C TYR A 69 -2.54 15.31 16.71
N ASP A 70 -1.27 15.60 16.37
CA ASP A 70 -0.45 14.67 15.61
C ASP A 70 0.23 13.65 16.52
N ILE A 71 0.47 12.47 15.98
CA ILE A 71 1.28 11.43 16.60
C ILE A 71 2.44 11.05 15.67
N ASP A 72 3.59 10.74 16.27
CA ASP A 72 4.72 10.12 15.56
C ASP A 72 4.61 8.61 15.68
N ILE A 73 4.82 7.93 14.57
CA ILE A 73 4.68 6.48 14.46
C ILE A 73 5.99 5.94 13.90
N LYS A 74 6.63 5.04 14.66
CA LYS A 74 7.72 4.20 14.15
C LYS A 74 7.12 3.07 13.32
N ILE A 75 7.48 2.99 12.05
CA ILE A 75 6.86 2.07 11.09
C ILE A 75 7.42 0.66 11.27
N LEU A 76 6.53 -0.33 11.28
CA LEU A 76 6.85 -1.75 11.43
C LEU A 76 6.62 -2.53 10.13
N ALA A 77 5.61 -2.15 9.36
CA ALA A 77 5.32 -2.72 8.04
C ALA A 77 4.57 -1.71 7.16
N CYS A 78 4.71 -1.87 5.84
CA CYS A 78 3.91 -1.12 4.86
C CYS A 78 3.51 -2.02 3.70
N GLY A 79 2.23 -2.06 3.36
CA GLY A 79 1.77 -2.70 2.13
C GLY A 79 2.23 -1.95 0.87
N VAL A 80 2.36 -2.67 -0.24
CA VAL A 80 2.61 -2.08 -1.57
C VAL A 80 1.31 -2.03 -2.35
N CYS A 81 0.92 -0.83 -2.76
CA CYS A 81 -0.32 -0.56 -3.46
C CYS A 81 -0.09 -0.23 -4.94
N GLY A 82 -1.06 -0.57 -5.79
CA GLY A 82 -1.05 -0.13 -7.19
C GLY A 82 -0.99 1.39 -7.30
N SER A 83 -1.55 2.12 -6.32
CA SER A 83 -1.44 3.57 -6.20
C SER A 83 0.00 4.05 -6.08
N ASP A 84 0.86 3.34 -5.35
CA ASP A 84 2.28 3.67 -5.25
C ASP A 84 2.93 3.59 -6.64
N VAL A 85 2.63 2.54 -7.40
CA VAL A 85 3.13 2.36 -8.78
C VAL A 85 2.64 3.49 -9.69
N HIS A 86 1.34 3.84 -9.64
CA HIS A 86 0.80 4.93 -10.47
C HIS A 86 1.41 6.29 -10.14
N THR A 87 1.62 6.59 -8.85
CA THR A 87 2.27 7.83 -8.42
C THR A 87 3.74 7.86 -8.87
N LEU A 88 4.52 6.82 -8.54
CA LEU A 88 5.94 6.76 -8.86
C LEU A 88 6.19 6.81 -10.38
N CYS A 89 5.38 6.13 -11.20
CA CYS A 89 5.52 6.14 -12.67
C CYS A 89 4.97 7.41 -13.34
N GLY A 90 4.40 8.36 -12.59
CA GLY A 90 3.77 9.56 -13.15
C GLY A 90 2.41 9.31 -13.84
N GLY A 91 1.79 8.14 -13.64
CA GLY A 91 0.51 7.77 -14.26
C GLY A 91 -0.68 8.65 -13.84
N TRP A 92 -0.55 9.35 -12.71
CA TRP A 92 -1.52 10.35 -12.23
C TRP A 92 -1.04 11.80 -12.37
N GLY A 93 -0.02 12.04 -13.21
CA GLY A 93 0.54 13.36 -13.48
C GLY A 93 1.72 13.72 -12.59
N GLY A 94 2.16 14.98 -12.68
CA GLY A 94 3.32 15.48 -11.96
C GLY A 94 3.21 15.34 -10.46
N GLN A 95 4.35 15.11 -9.81
CA GLN A 95 4.50 14.97 -8.35
C GLN A 95 5.59 15.94 -7.87
N HIS A 96 5.59 16.22 -6.57
CA HIS A 96 6.68 16.94 -5.93
C HIS A 96 7.79 15.96 -5.53
N TYR A 97 8.99 16.18 -6.06
CA TYR A 97 10.18 15.37 -5.78
C TYR A 97 11.16 16.11 -4.87
N PRO A 98 11.97 15.40 -4.05
CA PRO A 98 12.00 13.94 -3.92
C PRO A 98 10.76 13.38 -3.21
N LEU A 99 10.33 12.16 -3.54
CA LEU A 99 9.06 11.58 -3.09
C LEU A 99 9.27 10.25 -2.34
N VAL A 100 8.65 10.13 -1.16
CA VAL A 100 8.48 8.84 -0.44
C VAL A 100 7.01 8.46 -0.56
N VAL A 101 6.71 7.26 -1.09
CA VAL A 101 5.35 6.71 -1.17
C VAL A 101 5.09 5.64 -0.09
N GLY A 102 4.03 4.86 -0.23
CA GLY A 102 3.58 3.86 0.73
C GLY A 102 2.49 4.42 1.64
N HIS A 103 1.34 3.76 1.69
CA HIS A 103 0.19 4.24 2.48
C HIS A 103 -0.67 3.11 3.07
N GLU A 104 -0.04 1.98 3.32
CA GLU A 104 -0.64 0.80 3.95
C GLU A 104 0.14 0.47 5.23
N ILE A 105 0.21 1.44 6.14
CA ILE A 105 1.24 1.50 7.19
C ILE A 105 0.70 0.87 8.47
N ILE A 106 1.50 0.03 9.13
CA ILE A 106 1.33 -0.30 10.55
C ILE A 106 2.59 0.09 11.30
N GLY A 107 2.42 0.69 12.47
CA GLY A 107 3.52 1.08 13.33
C GLY A 107 3.16 1.19 14.80
N GLN A 108 4.13 1.67 15.57
CA GLN A 108 3.99 1.92 17.00
C GLN A 108 4.12 3.41 17.29
N VAL A 109 3.21 3.96 18.10
CA VAL A 109 3.23 5.37 18.50
C VAL A 109 4.45 5.64 19.39
N THR A 110 5.25 6.65 19.03
CA THR A 110 6.46 7.06 19.77
C THR A 110 6.35 8.46 20.37
N ARG A 111 5.46 9.31 19.86
CA ARG A 111 5.19 10.65 20.37
C ARG A 111 3.73 11.02 20.14
N THR A 112 3.16 11.78 21.08
CA THR A 112 1.83 12.38 20.93
C THR A 112 1.90 13.89 21.06
N GLY A 113 1.07 14.59 20.30
CA GLY A 113 0.80 16.01 20.49
C GLY A 113 0.03 16.27 21.79
N PRO A 114 0.05 17.52 22.29
CA PRO A 114 -0.53 17.89 23.58
C PRO A 114 -2.05 17.74 23.69
N LYS A 115 -2.79 17.64 22.57
CA LYS A 115 -4.24 17.50 22.54
C LYS A 115 -4.72 16.14 22.02
N VAL A 116 -3.80 15.20 21.79
CA VAL A 116 -4.13 13.82 21.40
C VAL A 116 -4.92 13.15 22.51
N THR A 117 -6.00 12.45 22.14
CA THR A 117 -6.91 11.76 23.07
C THR A 117 -7.24 10.33 22.66
N LEU A 118 -6.99 9.96 21.41
CA LEU A 118 -7.36 8.67 20.84
C LEU A 118 -6.25 7.61 20.97
N HIS A 119 -5.01 8.03 21.23
CA HIS A 119 -3.85 7.15 21.28
C HIS A 119 -2.85 7.57 22.37
N SER A 120 -2.02 6.62 22.79
CA SER A 120 -0.90 6.78 23.71
C SER A 120 0.39 6.24 23.11
N VAL A 121 1.53 6.72 23.62
CA VAL A 121 2.84 6.14 23.28
C VAL A 121 2.83 4.63 23.59
N GLY A 122 3.31 3.84 22.64
CA GLY A 122 3.31 2.38 22.71
C GLY A 122 2.17 1.70 21.94
N ASP A 123 1.10 2.43 21.60
CA ASP A 123 -0.04 1.87 20.85
C ASP A 123 0.38 1.38 19.47
N ARG A 124 -0.19 0.24 19.04
CA ARG A 124 -0.04 -0.27 17.68
C ARG A 124 -1.17 0.24 16.80
N VAL A 125 -0.81 1.09 15.85
CA VAL A 125 -1.75 1.80 14.98
C VAL A 125 -1.43 1.57 13.51
N GLY A 126 -2.45 1.71 12.67
CA GLY A 126 -2.32 1.73 11.23
C GLY A 126 -2.70 3.08 10.62
N VAL A 127 -2.09 3.42 9.48
CA VAL A 127 -2.37 4.64 8.71
C VAL A 127 -2.63 4.26 7.27
N GLY A 128 -3.73 4.77 6.71
CA GLY A 128 -4.17 4.51 5.35
C GLY A 128 -3.70 5.53 4.33
N ALA A 129 -4.47 5.66 3.25
CA ALA A 129 -4.18 6.54 2.12
C ALA A 129 -4.44 8.04 2.36
N SER A 130 -5.15 8.40 3.44
CA SER A 130 -5.36 9.78 3.85
C SER A 130 -4.72 10.05 5.20
N SER A 131 -4.15 11.24 5.36
CA SER A 131 -3.42 11.65 6.56
C SER A 131 -4.03 12.86 7.27
N TRP A 132 -4.92 13.61 6.61
CA TRP A 132 -5.53 14.81 7.16
C TRP A 132 -6.83 15.22 6.43
N ALA A 133 -7.70 15.96 7.12
CA ALA A 133 -8.78 16.77 6.55
C ALA A 133 -9.16 17.88 7.55
N CYS A 134 -10.11 18.75 7.19
CA CYS A 134 -10.51 19.85 8.07
C CYS A 134 -11.26 19.44 9.34
N LEU A 135 -11.84 18.22 9.38
CA LEU A 135 -12.60 17.65 10.50
C LEU A 135 -13.79 18.49 11.03
N GLN A 136 -14.23 19.50 10.28
CA GLN A 136 -15.29 20.44 10.70
C GLN A 136 -16.38 20.66 9.65
N CYS A 137 -16.14 20.30 8.38
CA CYS A 137 -17.14 20.45 7.33
C CYS A 137 -18.26 19.40 7.45
N ARG A 138 -19.34 19.60 6.69
CA ARG A 138 -20.49 18.71 6.67
C ARG A 138 -20.12 17.25 6.40
N GLN A 139 -19.17 17.00 5.52
CA GLN A 139 -18.71 15.66 5.16
C GLN A 139 -17.96 15.02 6.33
N CYS A 140 -16.99 15.73 6.91
CA CYS A 140 -16.23 15.24 8.07
C CYS A 140 -17.13 14.94 9.27
N LEU A 141 -18.09 15.82 9.58
CA LEU A 141 -19.02 15.63 10.70
C LEU A 141 -20.05 14.50 10.47
N ARG A 142 -20.00 13.83 9.32
CA ARG A 142 -20.92 12.75 8.92
C ARG A 142 -20.16 11.51 8.44
N ASP A 143 -18.98 11.23 9.00
CA ASP A 143 -18.18 10.05 8.65
C ASP A 143 -17.88 9.97 7.14
N ASN A 144 -17.54 11.11 6.53
CA ASN A 144 -17.19 11.25 5.11
C ASN A 144 -15.94 12.13 4.90
N GLU A 145 -15.03 12.13 5.86
CA GLU A 145 -13.80 12.92 5.86
C GLU A 145 -12.88 12.63 4.66
N GLN A 146 -12.97 11.43 4.05
CA GLN A 146 -12.27 11.08 2.81
C GLN A 146 -12.80 11.81 1.56
N TYR A 147 -13.94 12.49 1.68
CA TYR A 147 -14.52 13.37 0.67
C TYR A 147 -14.48 14.84 1.11
N CYS A 148 -13.64 15.19 2.08
CA CYS A 148 -13.43 16.57 2.45
C CYS A 148 -12.70 17.32 1.33
N ASP A 149 -13.14 18.54 1.01
CA ASP A 149 -12.45 19.41 0.04
C ASP A 149 -11.02 19.80 0.46
N HIS A 150 -10.66 19.57 1.72
CA HIS A 150 -9.33 19.79 2.28
C HIS A 150 -8.63 18.48 2.67
N GLN A 151 -9.10 17.33 2.20
CA GLN A 151 -8.43 16.06 2.46
C GLN A 151 -7.02 16.08 1.87
N LEU A 152 -6.06 15.52 2.61
CA LEU A 152 -4.70 15.28 2.14
C LEU A 152 -4.40 13.79 2.13
N ASP A 153 -3.78 13.37 1.05
CA ASP A 153 -3.22 12.03 0.91
C ASP A 153 -2.02 11.83 1.84
N THR A 154 -1.69 10.58 2.13
CA THR A 154 -0.58 10.22 3.01
C THR A 154 0.79 10.56 2.43
N TYR A 155 0.89 10.68 1.10
CA TYR A 155 2.10 11.12 0.42
C TYR A 155 1.78 12.01 -0.77
N GLY A 156 2.74 12.84 -1.18
CA GLY A 156 2.67 13.65 -2.41
C GLY A 156 1.71 14.84 -2.37
N ALA A 157 0.90 14.98 -1.30
CA ALA A 157 0.06 16.13 -1.07
C ALA A 157 0.83 17.27 -0.39
N GLU A 158 0.66 18.50 -0.89
CA GLU A 158 1.24 19.71 -0.31
C GLU A 158 0.43 20.17 0.90
N TRP A 159 1.13 20.45 1.99
CA TRP A 159 0.55 20.89 3.25
C TRP A 159 0.14 22.37 3.15
N PRO A 160 -1.06 22.74 3.62
CA PRO A 160 -1.63 24.07 3.39
C PRO A 160 -1.10 25.13 4.38
N ASP A 161 0.22 25.24 4.51
CA ASP A 161 0.89 26.28 5.31
C ASP A 161 2.10 26.89 4.58
N GLU A 162 2.77 27.85 5.23
CA GLU A 162 3.94 28.54 4.67
C GLU A 162 5.18 27.65 4.52
N THR A 163 5.16 26.43 5.09
CA THR A 163 6.27 25.48 4.96
C THR A 163 6.25 24.77 3.62
N HIS A 164 5.09 24.75 2.93
CA HIS A 164 4.89 24.01 1.68
C HIS A 164 5.36 22.54 1.79
N TYR A 165 5.22 21.96 2.98
CA TYR A 165 5.66 20.60 3.25
C TYR A 165 4.92 19.61 2.34
N VAL A 166 5.64 18.72 1.68
CA VAL A 166 5.03 17.64 0.90
C VAL A 166 4.98 16.39 1.76
N THR A 167 3.80 15.83 1.93
CA THR A 167 3.57 14.59 2.68
C THR A 167 4.45 13.44 2.17
N LYS A 168 4.99 12.66 3.13
CA LYS A 168 5.91 11.55 2.90
C LYS A 168 5.29 10.27 3.45
N GLY A 169 5.32 9.22 2.64
CA GLY A 169 4.66 7.96 2.94
C GLY A 169 5.46 6.98 3.80
N GLY A 170 4.97 5.75 3.82
CA GLY A 170 5.38 4.65 4.68
C GLY A 170 6.64 3.90 4.30
N TYR A 171 7.29 4.21 3.17
CA TYR A 171 8.61 3.64 2.84
C TYR A 171 9.72 4.36 3.59
N SER A 172 9.50 4.54 4.90
CA SER A 172 10.27 5.35 5.82
C SER A 172 10.29 4.73 7.22
N SER A 173 11.27 5.13 8.02
CA SER A 173 11.39 4.72 9.43
C SER A 173 10.25 5.25 10.31
N HIS A 174 9.74 6.45 10.03
CA HIS A 174 8.72 7.11 10.82
C HIS A 174 7.78 7.94 9.94
N ILE A 175 6.56 8.12 10.42
CA ILE A 175 5.58 9.05 9.85
C ILE A 175 4.90 9.84 10.98
N ARG A 176 4.52 11.09 10.69
CA ARG A 176 3.75 11.96 11.59
C ARG A 176 2.38 12.23 11.00
N VAL A 177 1.32 11.87 11.73
CA VAL A 177 -0.05 11.89 11.21
C VAL A 177 -1.02 12.37 12.28
N HIS A 178 -2.11 13.04 11.87
CA HIS A 178 -3.17 13.44 12.79
C HIS A 178 -3.86 12.20 13.39
N GLU A 179 -4.14 12.18 14.70
CA GLU A 179 -4.64 11.00 15.44
C GLU A 179 -5.91 10.36 14.84
N HIS A 180 -6.76 11.19 14.22
CA HIS A 180 -7.98 10.77 13.53
C HIS A 180 -7.72 9.79 12.38
N TYR A 181 -6.56 9.85 11.74
CA TYR A 181 -6.15 8.98 10.63
C TYR A 181 -5.28 7.80 11.07
N CYS A 182 -5.13 7.64 12.38
CA CYS A 182 -4.41 6.53 13.00
C CYS A 182 -5.43 5.56 13.61
N PHE A 183 -5.47 4.33 13.11
CA PHE A 183 -6.48 3.34 13.48
C PHE A 183 -5.85 2.29 14.42
N PRO A 184 -6.39 2.05 15.63
CA PRO A 184 -5.91 0.98 16.50
C PRO A 184 -6.07 -0.37 15.79
N VAL A 185 -5.03 -1.22 15.84
CA VAL A 185 -5.02 -2.51 15.16
C VAL A 185 -5.27 -3.63 16.17
N PRO A 186 -6.41 -4.37 16.07
CA PRO A 186 -6.71 -5.48 16.97
C PRO A 186 -5.55 -6.48 17.12
N GLU A 187 -5.30 -6.95 18.33
CA GLU A 187 -4.19 -7.88 18.63
C GLU A 187 -4.23 -9.15 17.76
N ALA A 188 -5.44 -9.64 17.47
CA ALA A 188 -5.68 -10.83 16.65
C ALA A 188 -5.20 -10.69 15.19
N LEU A 189 -4.97 -9.47 14.71
CA LEU A 189 -4.44 -9.20 13.38
C LEU A 189 -2.92 -9.02 13.43
N PRO A 190 -2.14 -9.89 12.77
CA PRO A 190 -0.71 -9.69 12.59
C PRO A 190 -0.40 -8.40 11.82
N THR A 191 0.69 -7.72 12.18
CA THR A 191 1.12 -6.42 11.61
C THR A 191 1.16 -6.41 10.08
N ASN A 192 1.89 -7.36 9.49
CA ASN A 192 2.03 -7.56 8.05
C ASN A 192 0.68 -7.84 7.34
N VAL A 193 -0.20 -8.61 7.98
CA VAL A 193 -1.52 -8.97 7.45
C VAL A 193 -2.49 -7.78 7.49
N ALA A 194 -2.39 -6.94 8.53
CA ALA A 194 -3.24 -5.77 8.72
C ALA A 194 -2.83 -4.59 7.81
N ALA A 195 -1.55 -4.46 7.47
CA ALA A 195 -1.04 -3.35 6.65
C ALA A 195 -1.86 -3.09 5.38
N PRO A 196 -2.11 -4.08 4.49
CA PRO A 196 -2.91 -3.85 3.29
C PRO A 196 -4.36 -3.44 3.57
N MET A 197 -4.91 -3.73 4.75
CA MET A 197 -6.27 -3.34 5.08
C MET A 197 -6.42 -1.83 5.22
N MET A 198 -5.34 -1.10 5.55
CA MET A 198 -5.36 0.35 5.76
C MET A 198 -5.74 1.15 4.50
N CYS A 199 -5.54 0.57 3.31
CA CYS A 199 -5.98 1.16 2.05
C CYS A 199 -6.86 0.17 1.27
N ALA A 200 -6.31 -0.96 0.82
CA ALA A 200 -7.02 -1.94 0.00
C ALA A 200 -8.31 -2.42 0.67
N GLY A 201 -8.20 -2.85 1.93
CA GLY A 201 -9.34 -3.36 2.70
C GLY A 201 -10.40 -2.29 2.88
N LEU A 202 -10.01 -1.11 3.35
CA LEU A 202 -10.95 -0.02 3.61
C LEU A 202 -11.66 0.44 2.33
N THR A 203 -10.91 0.53 1.22
CA THR A 203 -11.43 0.93 -0.09
C THR A 203 -12.50 0.00 -0.61
N VAL A 204 -12.41 -1.31 -0.33
CA VAL A 204 -13.46 -2.28 -0.75
C VAL A 204 -14.55 -2.44 0.31
N TYR A 205 -14.20 -2.38 1.59
CA TYR A 205 -15.16 -2.53 2.69
C TYR A 205 -16.20 -1.41 2.70
N SER A 206 -15.77 -0.15 2.54
CA SER A 206 -16.64 1.03 2.52
C SER A 206 -17.79 0.90 1.50
N PRO A 207 -17.54 0.68 0.20
CA PRO A 207 -18.63 0.50 -0.77
C PRO A 207 -19.41 -0.79 -0.57
N LEU A 208 -18.81 -1.88 -0.10
CA LEU A 208 -19.58 -3.10 0.26
C LEU A 208 -20.63 -2.76 1.32
N LYS A 209 -20.21 -2.12 2.42
CA LYS A 209 -21.10 -1.72 3.52
C LYS A 209 -22.15 -0.70 3.08
N ARG A 210 -21.73 0.39 2.43
CA ARG A 210 -22.64 1.48 2.01
C ARG A 210 -23.68 1.04 0.99
N ASN A 211 -23.43 -0.05 0.26
CA ASN A 211 -24.35 -0.61 -0.73
C ASN A 211 -25.04 -1.89 -0.27
N GLY A 212 -25.03 -2.16 1.04
CA GLY A 212 -25.87 -3.19 1.65
C GLY A 212 -25.39 -4.63 1.48
N CYS A 213 -24.10 -4.86 1.20
CA CYS A 213 -23.50 -6.19 1.24
C CYS A 213 -23.82 -6.89 2.58
N GLY A 214 -24.26 -8.15 2.52
CA GLY A 214 -24.61 -8.92 3.71
C GLY A 214 -25.47 -10.15 3.40
N PRO A 215 -26.07 -10.78 4.44
CA PRO A 215 -26.89 -11.97 4.27
C PRO A 215 -28.04 -11.77 3.28
N GLY A 216 -28.23 -12.75 2.39
CA GLY A 216 -29.26 -12.71 1.35
C GLY A 216 -28.92 -11.83 0.15
N LYS A 217 -27.70 -11.27 0.08
CA LYS A 217 -27.22 -10.50 -1.06
C LYS A 217 -26.24 -11.30 -1.91
N LYS A 218 -26.35 -11.13 -3.23
CA LYS A 218 -25.39 -11.68 -4.20
C LYS A 218 -24.49 -10.57 -4.72
N VAL A 219 -23.20 -10.69 -4.45
CA VAL A 219 -22.17 -9.67 -4.76
C VAL A 219 -21.21 -10.20 -5.81
N GLY A 220 -21.04 -9.44 -6.87
CA GLY A 220 -20.00 -9.64 -7.88
C GLY A 220 -18.74 -8.83 -7.59
N VAL A 221 -17.57 -9.39 -7.77
CA VAL A 221 -16.28 -8.68 -7.67
C VAL A 221 -15.55 -8.78 -9.00
N VAL A 222 -15.32 -7.64 -9.68
CA VAL A 222 -14.58 -7.61 -10.95
C VAL A 222 -13.09 -7.41 -10.70
N GLY A 223 -12.31 -8.41 -11.13
CA GLY A 223 -10.86 -8.43 -11.02
C GLY A 223 -10.38 -8.78 -9.62
N VAL A 224 -9.96 -10.04 -9.42
CA VAL A 224 -9.37 -10.53 -8.16
C VAL A 224 -7.87 -10.22 -8.12
N GLY A 225 -7.55 -8.94 -7.89
CA GLY A 225 -6.19 -8.47 -7.64
C GLY A 225 -5.97 -8.07 -6.17
N GLY A 226 -5.09 -7.09 -5.94
CA GLY A 226 -4.80 -6.60 -4.59
C GLY A 226 -6.00 -6.02 -3.83
N LEU A 227 -6.98 -5.41 -4.52
CA LEU A 227 -8.25 -4.98 -3.91
C LEU A 227 -9.30 -6.11 -3.97
N GLY A 228 -9.45 -6.75 -5.13
CA GLY A 228 -10.51 -7.74 -5.36
C GLY A 228 -10.45 -8.95 -4.44
N HIS A 229 -9.27 -9.47 -4.09
CA HIS A 229 -9.18 -10.59 -3.15
C HIS A 229 -9.72 -10.22 -1.76
N LEU A 230 -9.41 -9.02 -1.26
CA LEU A 230 -10.00 -8.50 -0.02
C LEU A 230 -11.49 -8.21 -0.17
N ALA A 231 -11.95 -7.76 -1.33
CA ALA A 231 -13.38 -7.58 -1.58
C ALA A 231 -14.15 -8.91 -1.46
N VAL A 232 -13.60 -9.99 -2.02
CA VAL A 232 -14.19 -11.33 -1.88
C VAL A 232 -14.23 -11.75 -0.42
N MET A 233 -13.11 -11.65 0.29
CA MET A 233 -13.00 -12.05 1.69
C MET A 233 -13.92 -11.24 2.61
N PHE A 234 -13.98 -9.91 2.43
CA PHE A 234 -14.86 -9.05 3.24
C PHE A 234 -16.32 -9.25 2.91
N ALA A 235 -16.71 -9.35 1.63
CA ALA A 235 -18.09 -9.62 1.27
C ALA A 235 -18.58 -10.96 1.85
N LYS A 236 -17.71 -11.99 1.82
CA LYS A 236 -17.97 -13.28 2.46
C LYS A 236 -18.09 -13.16 3.98
N ALA A 237 -17.18 -12.43 4.63
CA ALA A 237 -17.21 -12.19 6.08
C ALA A 237 -18.46 -11.41 6.53
N MET A 238 -18.99 -10.54 5.67
CA MET A 238 -20.26 -9.83 5.85
C MET A 238 -21.49 -10.72 5.62
N GLY A 239 -21.32 -11.92 5.05
CA GLY A 239 -22.37 -12.93 4.89
C GLY A 239 -23.04 -12.95 3.51
N ALA A 240 -22.48 -12.26 2.51
CA ALA A 240 -22.99 -12.31 1.14
C ALA A 240 -22.62 -13.62 0.43
N GLU A 241 -23.40 -13.97 -0.60
CA GLU A 241 -22.97 -14.89 -1.65
C GLU A 241 -22.08 -14.10 -2.62
N VAL A 242 -20.83 -14.51 -2.81
CA VAL A 242 -19.85 -13.74 -3.57
C VAL A 242 -19.46 -14.48 -4.84
N TRP A 243 -19.42 -13.80 -5.98
CA TRP A 243 -18.89 -14.34 -7.23
C TRP A 243 -17.77 -13.47 -7.77
N ALA A 244 -16.72 -14.10 -8.29
CA ALA A 244 -15.59 -13.41 -8.88
C ALA A 244 -15.73 -13.33 -10.40
N PHE A 245 -15.78 -12.12 -10.95
CA PHE A 245 -15.68 -11.89 -12.39
C PHE A 245 -14.21 -11.84 -12.80
N MET A 246 -13.82 -12.78 -13.66
CA MET A 246 -12.44 -13.04 -14.06
C MET A 246 -12.26 -12.91 -15.59
N LEU A 247 -11.01 -12.81 -16.04
CA LEU A 247 -10.68 -12.81 -17.46
C LEU A 247 -10.69 -14.22 -18.06
N ASP A 248 -10.31 -15.20 -17.25
CA ASP A 248 -10.28 -16.63 -17.56
C ASP A 248 -10.36 -17.43 -16.25
N HIS A 249 -10.38 -18.76 -16.36
CA HIS A 249 -10.50 -19.69 -15.24
C HIS A 249 -9.18 -20.04 -14.54
N SER A 250 -8.06 -19.37 -14.87
CA SER A 250 -6.74 -19.74 -14.31
C SER A 250 -6.65 -19.53 -12.79
N LEU A 251 -7.58 -18.78 -12.20
CA LEU A 251 -7.61 -18.41 -10.78
C LEU A 251 -8.89 -18.84 -10.07
N ASP A 252 -9.62 -19.80 -10.62
CA ASP A 252 -10.84 -20.34 -9.99
C ASP A 252 -10.55 -20.92 -8.60
N ALA A 253 -9.46 -21.69 -8.47
CA ALA A 253 -9.06 -22.27 -7.19
C ALA A 253 -8.73 -21.20 -6.13
N ASP A 254 -8.09 -20.11 -6.53
CA ASP A 254 -7.81 -19.00 -5.63
C ASP A 254 -9.11 -18.28 -5.24
N ALA A 255 -10.02 -18.03 -6.19
CA ALA A 255 -11.30 -17.39 -5.92
C ALA A 255 -12.13 -18.21 -4.92
N GLU A 256 -12.19 -19.54 -5.11
CA GLU A 256 -12.83 -20.47 -4.17
C GLU A 256 -12.17 -20.40 -2.78
N ALA A 257 -10.84 -20.48 -2.71
CA ALA A 257 -10.10 -20.41 -1.45
C ALA A 257 -10.26 -19.07 -0.71
N LEU A 258 -10.47 -17.98 -1.44
CA LEU A 258 -10.79 -16.65 -0.88
C LEU A 258 -12.25 -16.57 -0.36
N GLY A 259 -13.10 -17.52 -0.73
CA GLY A 259 -14.48 -17.64 -0.27
C GLY A 259 -15.57 -17.30 -1.29
N ALA A 260 -15.21 -17.16 -2.58
CA ALA A 260 -16.20 -17.03 -3.64
C ALA A 260 -17.02 -18.32 -3.78
N ALA A 261 -18.32 -18.17 -4.05
CA ALA A 261 -19.24 -19.26 -4.36
C ALA A 261 -19.08 -19.78 -5.80
N GLY A 262 -18.48 -18.97 -6.68
CA GLY A 262 -18.19 -19.32 -8.07
C GLY A 262 -17.46 -18.21 -8.80
N THR A 263 -17.02 -18.50 -10.02
CA THR A 263 -16.39 -17.55 -10.94
C THR A 263 -17.27 -17.33 -12.17
N VAL A 264 -17.15 -16.13 -12.76
CA VAL A 264 -17.83 -15.74 -13.99
C VAL A 264 -16.80 -15.22 -14.97
N VAL A 265 -16.69 -15.86 -16.14
CA VAL A 265 -15.89 -15.36 -17.26
C VAL A 265 -16.85 -14.89 -18.35
N MET A 266 -16.86 -13.58 -18.62
CA MET A 266 -17.89 -12.94 -19.48
C MET A 266 -17.88 -13.39 -20.96
N SER A 267 -16.87 -14.15 -21.38
CA SER A 267 -16.76 -14.77 -22.70
C SER A 267 -17.37 -16.17 -22.79
N ASP A 268 -17.73 -16.78 -21.66
CA ASP A 268 -18.32 -18.11 -21.65
C ASP A 268 -19.73 -18.11 -22.23
N GLU A 269 -20.08 -19.21 -22.88
CA GLU A 269 -21.38 -19.39 -23.50
C GLU A 269 -22.48 -19.49 -22.44
N GLY A 270 -23.56 -18.70 -22.57
CA GLY A 270 -24.75 -18.75 -21.72
C GLY A 270 -24.61 -18.07 -20.34
N VAL A 271 -23.42 -17.60 -19.95
CA VAL A 271 -23.18 -17.05 -18.60
C VAL A 271 -23.99 -15.79 -18.32
N ARG A 272 -24.29 -14.98 -19.35
CA ARG A 272 -25.06 -13.74 -19.20
C ARG A 272 -26.53 -14.01 -18.94
N GLU A 273 -27.06 -15.06 -19.58
CA GLU A 273 -28.42 -15.54 -19.43
C GLU A 273 -28.60 -16.20 -18.07
N GLU A 274 -27.64 -17.02 -17.64
CA GLU A 274 -27.62 -17.65 -16.32
C GLU A 274 -27.65 -16.62 -15.19
N HIS A 275 -26.81 -15.58 -15.28
CA HIS A 275 -26.67 -14.57 -14.25
C HIS A 275 -27.53 -13.33 -14.44
N ARG A 276 -28.45 -13.33 -15.42
CA ARG A 276 -29.32 -12.17 -15.72
C ARG A 276 -30.13 -11.78 -14.48
N ARG A 277 -29.97 -10.53 -14.03
CA ARG A 277 -30.65 -9.95 -12.86
C ARG A 277 -30.52 -10.78 -11.59
N THR A 278 -29.30 -11.22 -11.29
CA THR A 278 -29.01 -12.00 -10.08
C THR A 278 -28.18 -11.26 -9.05
N PHE A 279 -27.43 -10.22 -9.43
CA PHE A 279 -26.52 -9.51 -8.53
C PHE A 279 -27.14 -8.25 -7.93
N ASP A 280 -27.11 -8.12 -6.60
CA ASP A 280 -27.51 -6.88 -5.91
C ASP A 280 -26.45 -5.78 -6.07
N LEU A 281 -25.18 -6.18 -6.08
CA LEU A 281 -24.02 -5.30 -6.12
C LEU A 281 -22.94 -5.94 -6.97
N ILE A 282 -22.34 -5.18 -7.89
CA ILE A 282 -21.09 -5.52 -8.55
C ILE A 282 -20.06 -4.45 -8.19
N LEU A 283 -18.99 -4.87 -7.52
CA LEU A 283 -17.86 -4.01 -7.16
C LEU A 283 -16.73 -4.21 -8.18
N ASN A 284 -16.37 -3.13 -8.88
CA ASN A 284 -15.24 -3.14 -9.80
C ASN A 284 -13.94 -2.71 -9.12
N SER A 285 -12.99 -3.65 -9.03
CA SER A 285 -11.66 -3.47 -8.45
C SER A 285 -10.52 -3.65 -9.46
N ALA A 286 -10.82 -3.60 -10.76
CA ALA A 286 -9.80 -3.65 -11.80
C ALA A 286 -8.85 -2.43 -11.74
N SER A 287 -7.61 -2.61 -12.19
CA SER A 287 -6.59 -1.55 -12.28
C SER A 287 -6.73 -0.66 -13.52
N SER A 288 -7.58 -1.03 -14.48
CA SER A 288 -7.90 -0.27 -15.68
C SER A 288 -9.41 0.00 -15.77
N SER A 289 -9.81 0.89 -16.69
CA SER A 289 -11.22 1.03 -17.02
C SER A 289 -11.80 -0.28 -17.53
N VAL A 290 -12.98 -0.63 -17.01
CA VAL A 290 -13.78 -1.77 -17.44
C VAL A 290 -15.04 -1.24 -18.10
N ASN A 291 -15.33 -1.70 -19.32
CA ASN A 291 -16.63 -1.47 -19.93
C ASN A 291 -17.69 -2.19 -19.10
N TYR A 292 -18.44 -1.44 -18.29
CA TYR A 292 -19.46 -1.99 -17.40
C TYR A 292 -20.75 -2.38 -18.12
N ALA A 293 -20.98 -1.91 -19.36
CA ALA A 293 -22.25 -2.13 -20.07
C ALA A 293 -22.68 -3.61 -20.18
N PRO A 294 -21.78 -4.58 -20.43
CA PRO A 294 -22.12 -6.00 -20.43
C PRO A 294 -22.49 -6.57 -19.04
N TYR A 295 -22.10 -5.91 -17.96
CA TYR A 295 -22.36 -6.34 -16.59
C TYR A 295 -23.69 -5.81 -16.06
N LEU A 296 -24.16 -4.66 -16.56
CA LEU A 296 -25.39 -4.01 -16.07
C LEU A 296 -26.63 -4.92 -16.16
N PRO A 297 -26.85 -5.73 -17.22
CA PRO A 297 -27.98 -6.67 -17.27
C PRO A 297 -27.92 -7.80 -16.23
N LEU A 298 -26.76 -8.05 -15.63
CA LEU A 298 -26.58 -9.06 -14.58
C LEU A 298 -27.04 -8.54 -13.21
N LEU A 299 -27.12 -7.21 -13.04
CA LEU A 299 -27.65 -6.59 -11.84
C LEU A 299 -29.17 -6.81 -11.74
N ASP A 300 -29.64 -7.15 -10.55
CA ASP A 300 -31.07 -7.18 -10.23
C ASP A 300 -31.69 -5.78 -10.35
N VAL A 301 -33.01 -5.69 -10.22
CA VAL A 301 -33.74 -4.42 -10.24
C VAL A 301 -33.21 -3.49 -9.14
N ASN A 302 -32.78 -2.29 -9.53
CA ASN A 302 -32.09 -1.31 -8.68
C ASN A 302 -30.73 -1.76 -8.12
N GLY A 303 -30.14 -2.82 -8.67
CA GLY A 303 -28.80 -3.27 -8.34
C GLY A 303 -27.75 -2.21 -8.68
N ARG A 304 -26.56 -2.33 -8.08
CA ARG A 304 -25.54 -1.27 -8.13
C ARG A 304 -24.23 -1.76 -8.73
N TRP A 305 -23.72 -1.01 -9.71
CA TRP A 305 -22.32 -1.06 -10.11
C TRP A 305 -21.54 0.01 -9.36
N ILE A 306 -20.53 -0.38 -8.58
CA ILE A 306 -19.67 0.54 -7.84
C ILE A 306 -18.22 0.31 -8.23
N SER A 307 -17.53 1.36 -8.70
CA SER A 307 -16.12 1.28 -9.07
C SER A 307 -15.20 1.85 -7.99
N VAL A 308 -14.13 1.12 -7.66
CA VAL A 308 -12.99 1.63 -6.88
C VAL A 308 -11.71 1.72 -7.72
N SER A 309 -11.80 1.43 -9.02
CA SER A 309 -10.71 1.58 -9.97
C SER A 309 -10.31 3.05 -10.14
N MET A 310 -9.01 3.35 -10.10
CA MET A 310 -8.48 4.67 -10.44
C MET A 310 -7.42 4.54 -11.56
N PRO A 311 -7.87 4.41 -12.82
CA PRO A 311 -6.95 4.25 -13.96
C PRO A 311 -6.09 5.51 -14.18
N ALA A 312 -5.12 5.43 -15.09
CA ALA A 312 -4.29 6.58 -15.45
C ALA A 312 -5.14 7.76 -15.95
N LYS A 313 -4.68 9.01 -15.73
CA LYS A 313 -5.47 10.22 -16.04
C LYS A 313 -5.85 10.37 -17.52
N ASN A 314 -5.14 9.69 -18.43
CA ASN A 314 -5.42 9.70 -19.87
C ASN A 314 -6.39 8.59 -20.33
N ASP A 315 -6.89 7.77 -19.40
CA ASP A 315 -7.93 6.78 -19.67
C ASP A 315 -9.24 7.50 -20.02
N LYS A 316 -9.88 7.07 -21.11
CA LYS A 316 -11.10 7.71 -21.65
C LYS A 316 -12.39 7.29 -20.93
N GLY A 317 -12.31 6.35 -20.00
CA GLY A 317 -13.46 5.83 -19.26
C GLY A 317 -14.42 5.02 -20.14
N THR A 318 -15.69 5.01 -19.76
CA THR A 318 -16.76 4.29 -20.47
C THR A 318 -17.99 5.20 -20.61
N GLU A 319 -18.59 5.18 -21.80
CA GLU A 319 -19.79 5.95 -22.11
C GLU A 319 -21.01 5.47 -21.30
N VAL A 320 -21.71 6.41 -20.67
CA VAL A 320 -22.94 6.14 -19.92
C VAL A 320 -24.13 6.43 -20.84
N SER A 321 -25.02 5.45 -21.04
CA SER A 321 -26.25 5.63 -21.83
C SER A 321 -27.44 5.14 -21.04
N THR A 322 -28.47 5.98 -20.83
CA THR A 322 -29.70 5.65 -20.10
C THR A 322 -30.37 4.35 -20.57
N TRP A 323 -30.19 3.99 -21.84
CA TRP A 323 -30.74 2.76 -22.41
C TRP A 323 -30.12 1.49 -21.79
N THR A 324 -28.91 1.56 -21.24
CA THR A 324 -28.27 0.40 -20.59
C THR A 324 -28.77 0.17 -19.16
N GLN A 325 -29.39 1.18 -18.53
CA GLN A 325 -29.99 1.03 -17.20
C GLN A 325 -31.52 0.86 -17.23
N ILE A 326 -32.23 1.33 -18.26
CA ILE A 326 -33.71 1.37 -18.24
C ILE A 326 -34.36 -0.01 -18.08
N GLU A 327 -33.68 -1.10 -18.46
CA GLU A 327 -34.23 -2.45 -18.34
C GLU A 327 -34.37 -2.94 -16.89
N ASN A 328 -33.52 -2.49 -15.97
CA ASN A 328 -33.50 -2.92 -14.56
C ASN A 328 -33.39 -1.76 -13.55
N GLY A 329 -33.32 -0.51 -14.01
CA GLY A 329 -33.13 0.65 -13.14
C GLY A 329 -31.81 0.62 -12.35
N CYS A 330 -30.78 -0.06 -12.84
CA CYS A 330 -29.52 -0.19 -12.11
C CYS A 330 -28.81 1.16 -11.93
N LEU A 331 -28.04 1.26 -10.85
CA LEU A 331 -27.29 2.46 -10.48
C LEU A 331 -25.80 2.27 -10.75
N ILE A 332 -25.13 3.34 -11.18
CA ILE A 332 -23.69 3.35 -11.44
C ILE A 332 -23.06 4.42 -10.52
N GLY A 333 -22.02 4.04 -9.80
CA GLY A 333 -21.29 4.93 -8.92
C GLY A 333 -19.81 4.55 -8.78
N ALA A 334 -19.10 5.37 -8.01
CA ALA A 334 -17.71 5.13 -7.62
C ALA A 334 -17.53 5.38 -6.12
N SER A 335 -16.42 4.90 -5.56
CA SER A 335 -16.06 5.11 -4.16
C SER A 335 -14.58 5.43 -4.02
N HIS A 336 -14.28 6.37 -3.13
CA HIS A 336 -12.92 6.73 -2.70
C HIS A 336 -12.75 6.33 -1.24
N LEU A 337 -11.76 5.48 -0.95
CA LEU A 337 -11.36 5.04 0.40
C LEU A 337 -12.57 4.64 1.29
N GLY A 338 -12.49 5.01 2.57
CA GLY A 338 -13.54 4.89 3.58
C GLY A 338 -13.26 5.84 4.74
N SER A 339 -14.21 5.95 5.65
CA SER A 339 -14.08 6.75 6.88
C SER A 339 -13.32 5.99 7.98
N ARG A 340 -12.84 6.71 9.00
CA ARG A 340 -12.33 6.18 10.26
C ARG A 340 -13.32 5.20 10.87
N LYS A 341 -14.59 5.57 10.92
CA LYS A 341 -15.64 4.69 11.47
C LYS A 341 -15.66 3.35 10.74
N GLU A 342 -15.63 3.39 9.41
CA GLU A 342 -15.60 2.18 8.58
C GLU A 342 -14.29 1.41 8.74
N ALA A 343 -13.15 2.08 8.92
CA ALA A 343 -11.86 1.44 9.18
C ALA A 343 -11.88 0.64 10.49
N LEU A 344 -12.43 1.21 11.56
CA LEU A 344 -12.55 0.54 12.86
C LEU A 344 -13.47 -0.68 12.77
N GLU A 345 -14.62 -0.55 12.12
CA GLU A 345 -15.57 -1.65 11.94
C GLU A 345 -14.99 -2.76 11.05
N MET A 346 -14.27 -2.40 10.00
CA MET A 346 -13.59 -3.34 9.11
C MET A 346 -12.53 -4.14 9.86
N LEU A 347 -11.67 -3.48 10.64
CA LEU A 347 -10.62 -4.14 11.42
C LEU A 347 -11.22 -5.07 12.48
N GLN A 348 -12.30 -4.64 13.13
CA GLN A 348 -13.01 -5.50 14.07
C GLN A 348 -13.63 -6.72 13.37
N LEU A 349 -14.29 -6.53 12.22
CA LEU A 349 -14.83 -7.66 11.43
C LEU A 349 -13.73 -8.63 11.01
N ALA A 350 -12.57 -8.11 10.58
CA ALA A 350 -11.44 -8.93 10.20
C ALA A 350 -10.92 -9.77 11.38
N ALA A 351 -10.82 -9.17 12.57
CA ALA A 351 -10.45 -9.87 13.79
C ALA A 351 -11.49 -10.96 14.16
N ASP A 352 -12.77 -10.62 14.14
CA ASP A 352 -13.87 -11.50 14.57
C ASP A 352 -14.07 -12.69 13.63
N LYS A 353 -13.89 -12.48 12.32
CA LYS A 353 -14.10 -13.50 11.27
C LYS A 353 -12.81 -14.17 10.81
N GLY A 354 -11.66 -13.75 11.33
CA GLY A 354 -10.36 -14.28 10.93
C GLY A 354 -9.99 -13.95 9.48
N VAL A 355 -10.41 -12.80 8.96
CA VAL A 355 -10.00 -12.34 7.62
C VAL A 355 -8.52 -12.00 7.65
N ARG A 356 -7.72 -12.71 6.85
CA ARG A 356 -6.27 -12.51 6.74
C ARG A 356 -5.89 -12.26 5.28
N THR A 357 -5.39 -11.06 5.00
CA THR A 357 -4.86 -10.70 3.68
C THR A 357 -3.82 -11.74 3.20
N TRP A 358 -3.90 -12.12 1.93
CA TRP A 358 -2.90 -12.99 1.30
C TRP A 358 -1.72 -12.13 0.85
N ILE A 359 -0.59 -12.30 1.51
CA ILE A 359 0.59 -11.46 1.33
C ILE A 359 1.82 -12.26 0.92
N GLU A 360 2.68 -11.61 0.15
CA GLU A 360 4.09 -11.95 -0.02
C GLU A 360 4.92 -10.93 0.76
N GLU A 361 5.72 -11.40 1.73
CA GLU A 361 6.60 -10.53 2.50
C GLU A 361 7.91 -10.27 1.77
N ILE A 362 8.37 -9.02 1.81
CA ILE A 362 9.68 -8.61 1.29
C ILE A 362 10.32 -7.67 2.32
N ASP A 363 11.57 -7.92 2.70
CA ASP A 363 12.34 -7.00 3.53
C ASP A 363 12.47 -5.63 2.82
N ILE A 364 12.12 -4.55 3.51
CA ILE A 364 12.32 -3.22 2.98
C ILE A 364 13.81 -2.96 2.77
N SER A 365 14.14 -2.56 1.55
CA SER A 365 15.48 -2.24 1.05
C SER A 365 15.29 -1.62 -0.34
N LYS A 366 16.36 -1.08 -0.95
CA LYS A 366 16.26 -0.56 -2.34
C LYS A 366 15.83 -1.66 -3.31
N GLU A 367 16.47 -2.83 -3.19
CA GLU A 367 16.22 -4.01 -4.03
C GLU A 367 14.84 -4.61 -3.75
N GLY A 368 14.43 -4.67 -2.47
CA GLY A 368 13.11 -5.16 -2.07
C GLY A 368 11.98 -4.30 -2.62
N LEU A 369 12.11 -2.97 -2.50
CA LEU A 369 11.17 -2.00 -3.07
C LEU A 369 11.07 -2.13 -4.59
N LYS A 370 12.22 -2.13 -5.28
CA LYS A 370 12.26 -2.32 -6.73
C LYS A 370 11.56 -3.61 -7.15
N THR A 371 11.90 -4.73 -6.49
CA THR A 371 11.31 -6.04 -6.78
C THR A 371 9.79 -6.04 -6.59
N ALA A 372 9.32 -5.54 -5.43
CA ALA A 372 7.90 -5.50 -5.11
C ALA A 372 7.11 -4.64 -6.10
N LEU A 373 7.62 -3.44 -6.43
CA LEU A 373 6.93 -2.49 -7.31
C LEU A 373 6.94 -2.95 -8.78
N GLU A 374 8.03 -3.50 -9.29
CA GLU A 374 8.10 -4.05 -10.66
C GLU A 374 7.21 -5.29 -10.84
N ARG A 375 7.14 -6.16 -9.82
CA ARG A 375 6.23 -7.31 -9.81
C ARG A 375 4.78 -6.88 -9.68
N CYS A 376 4.48 -5.93 -8.79
CA CYS A 376 3.15 -5.33 -8.65
C CYS A 376 2.65 -4.72 -9.96
N ARG A 377 3.49 -3.94 -10.66
CA ARG A 377 3.17 -3.34 -11.97
C ARG A 377 2.78 -4.38 -13.03
N ARG A 378 3.38 -5.57 -12.97
CA ARG A 378 3.12 -6.69 -13.89
C ARG A 378 2.03 -7.65 -13.40
N SER A 379 1.37 -7.33 -12.28
CA SER A 379 0.40 -8.21 -11.60
C SER A 379 0.97 -9.58 -11.21
N ASP A 380 2.28 -9.64 -10.95
CA ASP A 380 3.01 -10.84 -10.52
C ASP A 380 3.08 -10.90 -8.97
N VAL A 381 1.92 -11.08 -8.34
CA VAL A 381 1.80 -11.20 -6.88
C VAL A 381 0.50 -11.90 -6.49
N ARG A 382 0.52 -12.71 -5.42
CA ARG A 382 -0.66 -13.40 -4.87
C ARG A 382 -0.88 -13.03 -3.39
N TYR A 383 -1.57 -11.94 -3.04
CA TYR A 383 -2.19 -10.91 -3.90
C TYR A 383 -1.70 -9.50 -3.55
N ARG A 384 -0.90 -9.35 -2.49
CA ARG A 384 -0.33 -8.10 -2.00
C ARG A 384 1.11 -8.32 -1.55
N PHE A 385 2.01 -7.37 -1.82
CA PHE A 385 3.27 -7.33 -1.09
C PHE A 385 3.08 -6.61 0.23
N CYS A 386 3.76 -7.08 1.27
CA CYS A 386 3.95 -6.35 2.51
C CYS A 386 5.44 -6.20 2.78
N LEU A 387 5.89 -4.96 2.87
CA LEU A 387 7.24 -4.65 3.28
C LEU A 387 7.37 -4.85 4.78
N THR A 388 8.39 -5.60 5.20
CA THR A 388 8.74 -5.87 6.60
C THR A 388 10.21 -5.55 6.84
N GLY A 389 10.79 -5.92 7.99
CA GLY A 389 12.22 -5.71 8.25
C GLY A 389 12.63 -4.25 8.47
N PHE A 390 11.70 -3.35 8.82
CA PHE A 390 11.99 -1.93 9.03
C PHE A 390 13.04 -1.67 10.12
N ASP A 391 13.03 -2.42 11.22
CA ASP A 391 14.06 -2.32 12.26
C ASP A 391 15.44 -2.76 11.78
N LYS A 392 15.49 -3.78 10.91
CA LYS A 392 16.74 -4.24 10.30
C LYS A 392 17.30 -3.19 9.33
N GLU A 393 16.43 -2.56 8.55
CA GLU A 393 16.83 -1.58 7.54
C GLU A 393 17.18 -0.22 8.16
N PHE A 394 16.37 0.28 9.09
CA PHE A 394 16.50 1.63 9.62
C PHE A 394 17.07 1.70 11.05
N GLY A 395 17.21 0.57 11.76
CA GLY A 395 17.57 0.56 13.19
C GLY A 395 18.85 1.32 13.52
N GLU A 396 19.91 1.10 12.75
CA GLU A 396 21.18 1.85 12.92
C GLU A 396 21.05 3.32 12.56
N ASP A 397 20.12 3.69 11.67
CA ASP A 397 19.89 5.08 11.30
C ASP A 397 19.21 5.89 12.40
N ILE A 398 18.39 5.23 13.21
CA ILE A 398 17.51 5.86 14.21
C ILE A 398 17.91 5.55 15.66
N LYS A 399 18.98 4.77 15.90
CA LYS A 399 19.39 4.34 17.24
C LYS A 399 19.67 5.49 18.20
N ASP A 400 20.17 6.61 17.67
CA ASP A 400 20.50 7.83 18.42
C ASP A 400 19.47 8.93 18.16
N ARG A 401 18.31 8.61 17.56
CA ARG A 401 17.26 9.59 17.30
C ARG A 401 16.76 10.16 18.63
N GLU A 402 16.63 11.48 18.70
CA GLU A 402 16.11 12.17 19.89
C GLU A 402 14.76 11.56 20.31
N GLU A 403 14.60 11.33 21.63
CA GLU A 403 13.42 10.66 22.20
C GLU A 403 12.17 11.52 22.15
#